data_AF-A0A7Y5Q3Z3-F1
#
_entry.id   AF-A0A7Y5Q3Z3-F1
#
_cell.length_a   1.000
_cell.length_b   1.000
_cell.length_c   1.000
_cell.angle_alpha   90.00
_cell.angle_beta   90.00
_cell.angle_gamma   90.00
#
_symmetry.space_group_name_H-M   'P 1'
#
loop_
_entity.id
_entity.type
_entity.pdbx_description
1 polymer ?
#
loop_
_entity_poly.entity_id
_entity_poly.type
_entity_poly.pdbx_seq_one_letter_code
_entity_poly.pdbx_strand_id
1 'polypeptide(L)'
;HLDHGLNQVIWKLGRSVVEYHSDLPTATLGDCSGMATPWAAEYGQMMRERCCLRAALEFARQHGMVIYGRLAMNRHYAPEAHGGAFTSRWAASHPDFRETSFEGKPDSSRLCYALPEVRAERLDLLLEAARIGVDGLQLDFCRQPPIARYHPELVSSFQRSGGGDPRSPDPWEGPGFAAWVAHRASYITALLRELQRGLEPLRQATGRAIPVQVRVTDNGPPIDLIAGLDIATWCAEGLIQELAVSSLNWLAEFQEHDLRPYVELGRATGVKVYGGVNALALQRRAGSLPAPDERSPVRLAERALRQYEAGADGMTLYQSDYAVWPEDLWPILPLLGDPAALADFATDPAHRHRWPLTWRNLSYGLDNHGLPRAHYHLGDGGPRV
;
A
#
# COMPACT_ATOMS: atom_id res chain seq x y z
N HIS A 1 8.39 -4.22 -18.15
CA HIS A 1 6.94 -3.88 -18.09
C HIS A 1 6.34 -3.64 -19.47
N LEU A 2 6.83 -2.65 -20.24
CA LEU A 2 6.27 -2.29 -21.54
C LEU A 2 6.18 -3.49 -22.51
N ASP A 3 7.25 -4.28 -22.62
CA ASP A 3 7.31 -5.48 -23.47
C ASP A 3 6.30 -6.58 -23.10
N HIS A 4 5.69 -6.48 -21.91
CA HIS A 4 4.67 -7.40 -21.41
C HIS A 4 3.28 -6.76 -21.31
N GLY A 5 3.04 -5.68 -22.07
CA GLY A 5 1.74 -5.02 -22.18
C GLY A 5 1.37 -4.11 -21.00
N LEU A 6 2.31 -3.81 -20.10
CA LEU A 6 2.08 -2.92 -18.95
C LEU A 6 2.61 -1.52 -19.27
N ASN A 7 1.70 -0.59 -19.60
CA ASN A 7 2.02 0.80 -19.91
C ASN A 7 1.57 1.81 -18.84
N GLN A 8 0.90 1.36 -17.78
CA GLN A 8 0.60 2.16 -16.59
C GLN A 8 1.37 1.56 -15.41
N VAL A 9 2.25 2.33 -14.80
CA VAL A 9 3.15 1.84 -13.76
C VAL A 9 3.05 2.71 -12.52
N ILE A 10 2.79 2.04 -11.39
CA ILE A 10 2.85 2.64 -10.07
C ILE A 10 4.30 2.55 -9.58
N TRP A 11 5.06 3.63 -9.77
CA TRP A 11 6.47 3.73 -9.45
C TRP A 11 6.70 4.02 -7.97
N LYS A 12 7.60 3.27 -7.34
CA LYS A 12 7.89 3.42 -5.91
C LYS A 12 8.68 4.70 -5.65
N LEU A 13 8.08 5.62 -4.90
CA LEU A 13 8.74 6.83 -4.38
C LEU A 13 9.52 6.53 -3.11
N GLY A 14 9.05 5.59 -2.29
CA GLY A 14 9.71 5.29 -1.02
C GLY A 14 8.79 4.72 0.05
N ARG A 15 9.34 4.66 1.27
CA ARG A 15 8.67 4.29 2.52
C ARG A 15 9.11 5.30 3.57
N SER A 16 9.90 4.90 4.58
CA SER A 16 10.67 5.82 5.43
C SER A 16 11.67 6.64 4.61
N VAL A 17 12.47 5.96 3.79
CA VAL A 17 13.47 6.53 2.88
C VAL A 17 12.87 6.69 1.48
N VAL A 18 13.39 7.65 0.70
CA VAL A 18 12.99 7.90 -0.68
C VAL A 18 13.86 7.15 -1.68
N GLU A 19 13.29 6.78 -2.82
CA GLU A 19 13.94 6.07 -3.92
C GLU A 19 14.08 6.96 -5.16
N TYR A 20 14.26 8.25 -4.92
CA TYR A 20 14.53 9.27 -5.91
C TYR A 20 15.39 10.39 -5.29
N HIS A 21 16.04 11.19 -6.13
CA HIS A 21 16.77 12.36 -5.67
C HIS A 21 15.78 13.47 -5.32
N SER A 22 15.65 13.72 -4.03
CA SER A 22 14.79 14.73 -3.42
C SER A 22 15.60 15.97 -3.07
N ASP A 23 14.98 17.15 -3.22
CA ASP A 23 15.53 18.44 -2.80
C ASP A 23 15.10 18.79 -1.36
N LEU A 24 14.26 17.96 -0.74
CA LEU A 24 13.76 18.19 0.62
C LEU A 24 14.85 17.91 1.67
N PRO A 25 15.08 18.83 2.62
CA PRO A 25 16.15 18.68 3.62
C PRO A 25 15.90 17.52 4.60
N THR A 26 14.65 17.14 4.79
CA THR A 26 14.24 16.05 5.68
C THR A 26 14.26 14.68 4.99
N ALA A 27 14.31 14.64 3.66
CA ALA A 27 14.33 13.38 2.91
C ALA A 27 15.67 12.64 3.10
N THR A 28 15.58 11.33 3.20
CA THR A 28 16.75 10.44 3.26
C THR A 28 16.69 9.51 2.06
N LEU A 29 17.70 9.58 1.19
CA LEU A 29 17.84 8.66 0.06
C LEU A 29 18.09 7.24 0.59
N GLY A 30 17.30 6.29 0.12
CA GLY A 30 17.41 4.87 0.44
C GLY A 30 18.56 4.21 -0.33
N ASP A 31 19.78 4.54 0.04
CA ASP A 31 21.00 4.03 -0.60
C ASP A 31 21.52 2.72 0.01
N CYS A 32 20.70 2.07 0.85
CA CYS A 32 21.01 0.84 1.57
C CYS A 32 22.30 0.89 2.41
N SER A 33 22.78 2.09 2.76
CA SER A 33 23.90 2.26 3.69
C SER A 33 23.55 1.63 5.04
N GLY A 34 24.43 0.76 5.54
CA GLY A 34 24.22 -0.04 6.75
C GLY A 34 23.84 -1.52 6.51
N MET A 35 23.51 -1.92 5.28
CA MET A 35 23.31 -3.34 4.96
C MET A 35 24.63 -4.04 4.66
N ALA A 36 24.87 -5.20 5.29
CA ALA A 36 26.08 -5.99 5.09
C ALA A 36 26.07 -6.89 3.83
N THR A 37 25.04 -6.79 2.98
CA THR A 37 24.87 -7.65 1.81
C THR A 37 25.55 -7.07 0.56
N PRO A 38 26.31 -7.85 -0.24
CA PRO A 38 27.07 -7.33 -1.38
C PRO A 38 26.24 -6.50 -2.39
N TRP A 39 25.02 -6.95 -2.71
CA TRP A 39 24.15 -6.24 -3.66
C TRP A 39 23.71 -4.85 -3.16
N ALA A 40 23.76 -4.59 -1.85
CA ALA A 40 23.34 -3.32 -1.28
C ALA A 40 24.29 -2.17 -1.63
N ALA A 41 25.59 -2.45 -1.76
CA ALA A 41 26.59 -1.45 -2.15
C ALA A 41 26.36 -0.96 -3.59
N GLU A 42 26.17 -1.91 -4.51
CA GLU A 42 25.86 -1.63 -5.92
C GLU A 42 24.53 -0.90 -6.07
N TYR A 43 23.48 -1.38 -5.39
CA TYR A 43 22.19 -0.71 -5.37
C TYR A 43 22.32 0.71 -4.84
N GLY A 44 23.02 0.91 -3.73
CA GLY A 44 23.28 2.21 -3.15
C GLY A 44 24.03 3.16 -4.08
N GLN A 45 25.04 2.65 -4.80
CA GLN A 45 25.77 3.42 -5.80
C GLN A 45 24.85 3.87 -6.93
N MET A 46 24.05 2.96 -7.50
CA MET A 46 23.04 3.29 -8.51
C MET A 46 22.10 4.40 -8.00
N MET A 47 21.59 4.27 -6.78
CA MET A 47 20.68 5.25 -6.19
C MET A 47 21.34 6.62 -6.00
N ARG A 48 22.65 6.70 -5.72
CA ARG A 48 23.38 7.97 -5.59
C ARG A 48 23.69 8.61 -6.95
N GLU A 49 24.04 7.81 -7.94
CA GLU A 49 24.46 8.29 -9.26
C GLU A 49 23.28 8.69 -10.15
N ARG A 50 22.13 8.04 -10.00
CA ARG A 50 20.98 8.25 -10.89
C ARG A 50 19.67 8.38 -10.12
N CYS A 51 18.91 9.43 -10.45
CA CYS A 51 17.54 9.56 -9.97
C CYS A 51 16.62 8.57 -10.72
N CYS A 52 16.26 7.46 -10.08
CA CYS A 52 15.44 6.41 -10.68
C CYS A 52 14.05 6.90 -11.12
N LEU A 53 13.39 7.79 -10.35
CA LEU A 53 12.10 8.35 -10.74
C LEU A 53 12.19 9.19 -12.03
N ARG A 54 13.19 10.08 -12.13
CA ARG A 54 13.38 10.91 -13.33
C ARG A 54 13.73 10.06 -14.55
N ALA A 55 14.55 9.03 -14.36
CA ALA A 55 14.84 8.06 -15.41
C ALA A 55 13.58 7.32 -15.89
N ALA A 56 12.71 6.91 -14.96
CA ALA A 56 11.44 6.26 -15.29
C ALA A 56 10.48 7.19 -16.03
N LEU A 57 10.37 8.45 -15.61
CA LEU A 57 9.54 9.46 -16.27
C LEU A 57 10.05 9.81 -17.68
N GLU A 58 11.37 9.91 -17.86
CA GLU A 58 11.97 10.11 -19.18
C GLU A 58 11.64 8.95 -20.12
N PHE A 59 11.83 7.72 -19.65
CA PHE A 59 11.47 6.52 -20.39
C PHE A 59 9.97 6.51 -20.73
N ALA A 60 9.11 6.79 -19.75
CA ALA A 60 7.67 6.80 -19.92
C ALA A 60 7.21 7.81 -20.98
N ARG A 61 7.77 9.04 -20.96
CA ARG A 61 7.49 10.07 -21.97
C ARG A 61 7.88 9.65 -23.37
N GLN A 62 8.99 8.93 -23.54
CA GLN A 62 9.45 8.44 -24.85
C GLN A 62 8.56 7.33 -25.41
N HIS A 63 7.84 6.61 -24.54
CA HIS A 63 7.07 5.40 -24.90
C HIS A 63 5.57 5.51 -24.64
N GLY A 64 5.06 6.70 -24.28
CA GLY A 64 3.64 6.91 -24.01
C GLY A 64 3.11 6.14 -22.80
N MET A 65 3.93 5.94 -21.76
CA MET A 65 3.53 5.30 -20.52
C MET A 65 3.06 6.31 -19.48
N VAL A 66 2.24 5.84 -18.54
CA VAL A 66 1.76 6.60 -17.38
C VAL A 66 2.51 6.15 -16.13
N ILE A 67 2.97 7.11 -15.33
CA ILE A 67 3.69 6.86 -14.07
C ILE A 67 2.98 7.52 -12.90
N TYR A 68 2.45 6.70 -11.99
CA TYR A 68 1.99 7.19 -10.69
C TYR A 68 3.12 7.07 -9.66
N GLY A 69 3.32 8.10 -8.85
CA GLY A 69 4.25 8.06 -7.73
C GLY A 69 3.62 7.43 -6.49
N ARG A 70 4.11 6.28 -6.06
CA ARG A 70 3.63 5.54 -4.87
C ARG A 70 4.49 5.77 -3.64
N LEU A 71 3.87 6.28 -2.58
CA LEU A 71 4.47 6.36 -1.25
C LEU A 71 3.81 5.35 -0.30
N ALA A 72 4.61 4.54 0.40
CA ALA A 72 4.08 3.75 1.51
C ALA A 72 3.86 4.67 2.72
N MET A 73 2.60 4.80 3.13
CA MET A 73 2.21 5.90 4.02
C MET A 73 2.73 5.75 5.45
N ASN A 74 2.85 4.54 6.00
CA ASN A 74 3.31 4.41 7.39
C ASN A 74 4.26 3.22 7.59
N ARG A 75 5.21 3.03 6.67
CA ARG A 75 6.24 1.99 6.79
C ARG A 75 7.59 2.61 7.10
N HIS A 76 7.85 2.83 8.38
CA HIS A 76 9.13 3.29 8.90
C HIS A 76 9.82 2.11 9.53
N TYR A 77 10.89 1.54 8.98
CA TYR A 77 11.50 0.41 9.67
C TYR A 77 12.04 0.84 11.03
N ALA A 78 12.06 -0.11 11.98
CA ALA A 78 12.78 0.07 13.23
C ALA A 78 14.26 0.36 12.91
N PRO A 79 14.93 1.30 13.60
CA PRO A 79 16.34 1.61 13.35
C PRO A 79 17.28 0.40 13.44
N GLU A 80 16.88 -0.61 14.21
CA GLU A 80 17.64 -1.85 14.40
C GLU A 80 17.45 -2.85 13.22
N ALA A 81 16.41 -2.66 12.41
CA ALA A 81 16.12 -3.53 11.28
C ALA A 81 17.02 -3.19 10.08
N HIS A 82 17.56 -4.22 9.43
CA HIS A 82 18.39 -4.08 8.22
C HIS A 82 19.57 -3.10 8.38
N GLY A 83 20.13 -2.98 9.58
CA GLY A 83 21.23 -2.05 9.87
C GLY A 83 20.84 -0.57 9.75
N GLY A 84 19.55 -0.24 9.88
CA GLY A 84 19.03 1.14 9.81
C GLY A 84 18.80 1.68 8.40
N ALA A 85 19.15 0.90 7.37
CA ALA A 85 19.11 1.30 5.96
C ALA A 85 17.73 1.75 5.44
N PHE A 86 16.65 1.35 6.11
CA PHE A 86 15.28 1.66 5.70
C PHE A 86 14.53 2.58 6.67
N THR A 87 15.27 3.29 7.52
CA THR A 87 14.74 4.31 8.44
C THR A 87 15.31 5.66 8.02
N SER A 88 14.46 6.65 7.71
CA SER A 88 14.97 7.99 7.42
C SER A 88 15.63 8.60 8.66
N ARG A 89 16.60 9.48 8.44
CA ARG A 89 17.24 10.23 9.54
C ARG A 89 16.21 11.03 10.33
N TRP A 90 15.25 11.62 9.64
CA TRP A 90 14.15 12.36 10.26
C TRP A 90 13.29 11.48 11.17
N ALA A 91 12.85 10.29 10.71
CA ALA A 91 12.09 9.39 11.57
C ALA A 91 12.94 8.84 12.74
N ALA A 92 14.23 8.60 12.51
CA ALA A 92 15.15 8.12 13.54
C ALA A 92 15.39 9.16 14.64
N SER A 93 15.41 10.46 14.30
CA SER A 93 15.62 11.55 15.27
C SER A 93 14.37 11.95 16.06
N HIS A 94 13.19 11.41 15.71
CA HIS A 94 11.91 11.70 16.39
C HIS A 94 11.27 10.41 16.93
N PRO A 95 11.88 9.72 17.91
CA PRO A 95 11.30 8.52 18.50
C PRO A 95 9.99 8.79 19.25
N ASP A 96 9.75 10.03 19.65
CA ASP A 96 8.51 10.53 20.25
C ASP A 96 7.34 10.59 19.25
N PHE A 97 7.59 10.52 17.95
CA PHE A 97 6.53 10.51 16.93
C PHE A 97 5.95 9.12 16.64
N ARG A 98 6.54 8.08 17.23
CA ARG A 98 6.16 6.68 17.01
C ARG A 98 4.77 6.41 17.54
N GLU A 99 3.96 5.65 16.81
CA GLU A 99 2.70 5.12 17.34
C GLU A 99 2.93 4.29 18.61
N THR A 100 1.88 4.04 19.38
CA THR A 100 1.96 3.17 20.56
C THR A 100 0.91 2.07 20.52
N SER A 101 1.25 0.93 21.14
CA SER A 101 0.30 -0.17 21.36
C SER A 101 -0.77 0.23 22.38
N PHE A 102 -1.80 -0.59 22.51
CA PHE A 102 -2.85 -0.43 23.51
C PHE A 102 -2.26 -0.33 24.94
N GLU A 103 -1.21 -1.11 25.22
CA GLU A 103 -0.47 -1.15 26.48
C GLU A 103 0.55 0.00 26.63
N GLY A 104 0.60 0.93 25.67
CA GLY A 104 1.51 2.07 25.70
C GLY A 104 2.94 1.78 25.27
N LYS A 105 3.23 0.63 24.64
CA LYS A 105 4.57 0.33 24.12
C LYS A 105 4.81 1.08 22.80
N PRO A 106 5.94 1.76 22.60
CA PRO A 106 6.27 2.39 21.32
C PRO A 106 6.35 1.37 20.18
N ASP A 107 5.77 1.71 19.04
CA ASP A 107 5.85 0.98 17.78
C ASP A 107 6.88 1.66 16.88
N SER A 108 8.10 1.12 16.86
CA SER A 108 9.19 1.65 16.04
C SER A 108 8.97 1.49 14.54
N SER A 109 7.87 0.86 14.11
CA SER A 109 7.58 0.61 12.70
C SER A 109 6.70 1.67 12.02
N ARG A 110 6.15 2.63 12.78
CA ARG A 110 5.13 3.59 12.32
C ARG A 110 5.12 4.88 13.13
N LEU A 111 4.75 5.97 12.49
CA LEU A 111 4.61 7.29 13.08
C LEU A 111 3.14 7.69 13.20
N CYS A 112 2.85 8.63 14.10
CA CYS A 112 1.49 9.06 14.40
C CYS A 112 1.05 10.25 13.55
N TYR A 113 -0.01 10.07 12.75
CA TYR A 113 -0.59 11.12 11.90
C TYR A 113 -1.33 12.23 12.66
N ALA A 114 -1.55 12.08 13.97
CA ALA A 114 -2.08 13.16 14.80
C ALA A 114 -1.11 14.35 14.87
N LEU A 115 0.18 14.07 14.76
CA LEU A 115 1.24 15.08 14.77
C LEU A 115 1.31 15.77 13.40
N PRO A 116 1.15 17.11 13.33
CA PRO A 116 1.18 17.84 12.07
C PRO A 116 2.52 17.70 11.33
N GLU A 117 3.63 17.53 12.04
CA GLU A 117 4.96 17.31 11.48
C GLU A 117 5.05 16.00 10.68
N VAL A 118 4.38 14.95 11.15
CA VAL A 118 4.30 13.66 10.46
C VAL A 118 3.48 13.79 9.18
N ARG A 119 2.37 14.55 9.23
CA ARG A 119 1.59 14.84 8.02
C ARG A 119 2.38 15.67 7.03
N ALA A 120 3.02 16.74 7.48
CA ALA A 120 3.82 17.64 6.67
C ALA A 120 4.92 16.88 5.91
N GLU A 121 5.66 15.99 6.57
CA GLU A 121 6.73 15.24 5.89
C GLU A 121 6.20 14.32 4.78
N ARG A 122 5.07 13.63 5.01
CA ARG A 122 4.44 12.80 3.97
C ARG A 122 3.91 13.64 2.80
N LEU A 123 3.31 14.80 3.12
CA LEU A 123 2.80 15.74 2.12
C LEU A 123 3.92 16.32 1.26
N ASP A 124 5.03 16.73 1.87
CA ASP A 124 6.17 17.31 1.15
C ASP A 124 6.71 16.33 0.11
N LEU A 125 6.88 15.06 0.48
CA LEU A 125 7.32 14.00 -0.44
C LEU A 125 6.35 13.79 -1.62
N LEU A 126 5.03 13.80 -1.35
CA LEU A 126 4.01 13.61 -2.38
C LEU A 126 3.93 14.82 -3.33
N LEU A 127 3.98 16.04 -2.78
CA LEU A 127 3.95 17.28 -3.54
C LEU A 127 5.23 17.48 -4.34
N GLU A 128 6.39 17.07 -3.82
CA GLU A 128 7.63 17.03 -4.58
C GLU A 128 7.52 16.08 -5.77
N ALA A 129 7.05 14.84 -5.57
CA ALA A 129 6.84 13.90 -6.68
C ALA A 129 5.89 14.46 -7.76
N ALA A 130 4.80 15.13 -7.34
CA ALA A 130 3.87 15.80 -8.25
C ALA A 130 4.55 16.92 -9.07
N ARG A 131 5.40 17.74 -8.42
CA ARG A 131 6.24 18.78 -9.08
C ARG A 131 7.27 18.17 -10.02
N ILE A 132 7.86 17.03 -9.66
CA ILE A 132 8.81 16.29 -10.50
C ILE A 132 8.15 15.84 -11.82
N GLY A 133 6.85 15.54 -11.79
CA GLY A 133 6.07 15.28 -13.01
C GLY A 133 5.38 13.92 -13.08
N VAL A 134 5.19 13.21 -11.96
CA VAL A 134 4.37 11.98 -11.96
C VAL A 134 2.93 12.29 -12.39
N ASP A 135 2.32 11.42 -13.19
CA ASP A 135 0.99 11.60 -13.76
C ASP A 135 -0.12 11.55 -12.71
N GLY A 136 0.11 10.84 -11.63
CA GLY A 136 -0.77 10.74 -10.46
C GLY A 136 0.00 10.29 -9.23
N LEU A 137 -0.70 10.24 -8.09
CA LEU A 137 -0.12 9.80 -6.82
C LEU A 137 -0.85 8.56 -6.33
N GLN A 138 -0.11 7.60 -5.77
CA GLN A 138 -0.68 6.50 -5.00
C GLN A 138 -0.23 6.57 -3.54
N LEU A 139 -1.18 6.70 -2.62
CA LEU A 139 -0.95 6.58 -1.19
C LEU A 139 -1.22 5.13 -0.76
N ASP A 140 -0.16 4.39 -0.43
CA ASP A 140 -0.26 2.97 -0.10
C ASP A 140 -0.36 2.74 1.41
N PHE A 141 -1.58 2.41 1.88
CA PHE A 141 -1.89 2.10 3.27
C PHE A 141 -1.83 0.60 3.58
N CYS A 142 -1.61 -0.27 2.60
CA CYS A 142 -1.43 -1.72 2.81
C CYS A 142 -0.04 -2.09 3.34
N ARG A 143 0.77 -1.12 3.75
CA ARG A 143 2.10 -1.36 4.30
C ARG A 143 2.06 -1.20 5.82
N GLN A 144 1.85 -2.36 6.46
CA GLN A 144 1.77 -2.60 7.90
C GLN A 144 0.50 -2.03 8.61
N PRO A 145 -0.73 -2.20 8.10
CA PRO A 145 -1.92 -1.84 8.88
C PRO A 145 -1.87 -2.43 10.32
N PRO A 146 -2.48 -1.76 11.32
CA PRO A 146 -3.22 -0.50 11.24
C PRO A 146 -2.31 0.74 11.08
N ILE A 147 -2.87 1.83 10.56
CA ILE A 147 -2.17 3.10 10.34
C ILE A 147 -2.20 4.01 11.56
N ALA A 148 -3.30 4.03 12.30
CA ALA A 148 -3.46 4.80 13.55
C ALA A 148 -3.69 3.87 14.74
N ARG A 149 -2.99 4.11 15.87
CA ARG A 149 -3.10 3.27 17.08
C ARG A 149 -3.48 4.11 18.30
N TYR A 150 -2.65 4.13 19.34
CA TYR A 150 -2.96 4.71 20.66
C TYR A 150 -1.96 5.78 21.10
N HIS A 151 -1.26 6.42 20.16
CA HIS A 151 -0.32 7.50 20.47
C HIS A 151 -0.90 8.48 21.50
N PRO A 152 -0.13 8.99 22.48
CA PRO A 152 -0.64 9.89 23.51
C PRO A 152 -1.43 11.07 22.95
N GLU A 153 -1.02 11.66 21.82
CA GLU A 153 -1.76 12.75 21.19
C GLU A 153 -3.16 12.33 20.68
N LEU A 154 -3.31 11.11 20.15
CA LEU A 154 -4.61 10.58 19.75
C LEU A 154 -5.52 10.42 20.97
N VAL A 155 -5.00 9.79 22.03
CA VAL A 155 -5.74 9.52 23.27
C VAL A 155 -6.15 10.82 23.94
N SER A 156 -5.20 11.74 24.15
CA SER A 156 -5.48 13.02 24.81
C SER A 156 -6.40 13.91 23.97
N SER A 157 -6.27 13.94 22.65
CA SER A 157 -7.21 14.70 21.80
C SER A 157 -8.63 14.15 21.85
N PHE A 158 -8.80 12.83 21.92
CA PHE A 158 -10.12 12.20 22.07
C PHE A 158 -10.75 12.52 23.43
N GLN A 159 -9.96 12.47 24.50
CA GLN A 159 -10.43 12.84 25.84
C GLN A 159 -10.82 14.32 25.91
N ARG A 160 -10.04 15.21 25.27
CA ARG A 160 -10.37 16.64 25.17
C ARG A 160 -11.66 16.90 24.40
N SER A 161 -12.03 16.06 23.43
CA SER A 161 -13.31 16.16 22.71
C SER A 161 -14.49 15.52 23.46
N GLY A 162 -14.31 15.15 24.73
CA GLY A 162 -15.36 14.54 25.56
C GLY A 162 -15.44 13.02 25.47
N GLY A 163 -14.49 12.38 24.79
CA GLY A 163 -14.34 10.92 24.80
C GLY A 163 -13.83 10.39 26.14
N GLY A 164 -14.12 9.12 26.44
CA GLY A 164 -13.50 8.41 27.56
C GLY A 164 -12.03 8.03 27.28
N ASP A 165 -11.38 7.33 28.21
CA ASP A 165 -10.11 6.67 27.89
C ASP A 165 -10.38 5.51 26.91
N PRO A 166 -9.86 5.55 25.67
CA PRO A 166 -10.09 4.50 24.67
C PRO A 166 -9.38 3.18 25.01
N ARG A 167 -8.66 3.11 26.15
CA ARG A 167 -8.02 1.91 26.70
C ARG A 167 -8.82 1.27 27.84
N SER A 168 -9.97 1.83 28.21
CA SER A 168 -10.86 1.25 29.23
C SER A 168 -11.45 -0.09 28.73
N PRO A 169 -11.79 -1.03 29.63
CA PRO A 169 -11.62 -2.47 29.39
C PRO A 169 -12.63 -3.16 28.46
N ASP A 170 -13.47 -2.43 27.74
CA ASP A 170 -14.20 -2.98 26.59
C ASP A 170 -14.15 -2.00 25.41
N PRO A 171 -13.09 -2.06 24.59
CA PRO A 171 -12.94 -1.20 23.43
C PRO A 171 -13.69 -1.76 22.22
N TRP A 172 -14.47 -2.83 22.30
CA TRP A 172 -15.08 -3.44 21.10
C TRP A 172 -16.61 -3.35 21.09
N GLU A 173 -17.23 -3.04 22.22
CA GLU A 173 -18.68 -2.89 22.33
C GLU A 173 -19.09 -1.45 22.66
N GLY A 174 -19.99 -0.88 21.83
CA GLY A 174 -20.69 0.38 22.12
C GLY A 174 -20.22 1.63 21.37
N PRO A 175 -20.94 2.77 21.54
CA PRO A 175 -20.71 4.01 20.80
C PRO A 175 -19.33 4.64 21.06
N GLY A 176 -18.70 4.33 22.20
CA GLY A 176 -17.36 4.81 22.53
C GLY A 176 -16.27 4.29 21.58
N PHE A 177 -16.37 3.03 21.15
CA PHE A 177 -15.41 2.46 20.19
C PHE A 177 -15.57 3.10 18.81
N ALA A 178 -16.80 3.17 18.30
CA ALA A 178 -17.06 3.79 17.00
C ALA A 178 -16.57 5.25 16.97
N ALA A 179 -16.83 6.02 18.03
CA ALA A 179 -16.33 7.38 18.18
C ALA A 179 -14.79 7.45 18.21
N TRP A 180 -14.13 6.53 18.93
CA TRP A 180 -12.68 6.45 18.98
C TRP A 180 -12.06 6.14 17.62
N VAL A 181 -12.61 5.16 16.91
CA VAL A 181 -12.10 4.77 15.59
C VAL A 181 -12.28 5.90 14.57
N ALA A 182 -13.43 6.56 14.55
CA ALA A 182 -13.66 7.73 13.72
C ALA A 182 -12.69 8.88 14.06
N HIS A 183 -12.48 9.14 15.36
CA HIS A 183 -11.56 10.18 15.83
C HIS A 183 -10.13 9.97 15.31
N ARG A 184 -9.56 8.77 15.45
CA ARG A 184 -8.19 8.52 14.97
C ARG A 184 -8.08 8.51 13.44
N ALA A 185 -9.10 8.05 12.73
CA ALA A 185 -9.13 8.09 11.27
C ALA A 185 -9.19 9.53 10.72
N SER A 186 -9.78 10.46 11.48
CA SER A 186 -9.93 11.86 11.08
C SER A 186 -8.61 12.57 10.76
N TYR A 187 -7.49 12.14 11.37
CA TYR A 187 -6.16 12.72 11.10
C TYR A 187 -5.58 12.29 9.75
N ILE A 188 -5.92 11.09 9.26
CA ILE A 188 -5.56 10.65 7.91
C ILE A 188 -6.48 11.35 6.89
N THR A 189 -7.76 11.55 7.22
CA THR A 189 -8.65 12.40 6.42
C THR A 189 -8.12 13.84 6.34
N ALA A 190 -7.60 14.40 7.44
CA ALA A 190 -6.97 15.72 7.46
C ALA A 190 -5.75 15.79 6.55
N LEU A 191 -4.89 14.76 6.56
CA LEU A 191 -3.78 14.63 5.61
C LEU A 191 -4.27 14.71 4.15
N LEU A 192 -5.33 13.97 3.80
CA LEU A 192 -5.84 13.97 2.42
C LEU A 192 -6.43 15.34 2.03
N ARG A 193 -7.12 16.03 2.94
CA ARG A 193 -7.58 17.42 2.73
C ARG A 193 -6.40 18.37 2.55
N GLU A 194 -5.34 18.21 3.34
CA GLU A 194 -4.08 18.97 3.21
C GLU A 194 -3.41 18.70 1.86
N LEU A 195 -3.39 17.44 1.40
CA LEU A 195 -2.84 17.04 0.10
C LEU A 195 -3.60 17.70 -1.06
N GLN A 196 -4.94 17.63 -1.05
CA GLN A 196 -5.75 18.26 -2.10
C GLN A 196 -5.50 19.77 -2.17
N ARG A 197 -5.42 20.46 -1.03
CA ARG A 197 -5.04 21.88 -0.97
C ARG A 197 -3.63 22.15 -1.51
N GLY A 198 -2.67 21.26 -1.24
CA GLY A 198 -1.30 21.38 -1.73
C GLY A 198 -1.16 21.11 -3.24
N LEU A 199 -2.00 20.24 -3.80
CA LEU A 199 -2.03 19.93 -5.23
C LEU A 199 -2.70 21.02 -6.06
N GLU A 200 -3.66 21.75 -5.50
CA GLU A 200 -4.45 22.73 -6.26
C GLU A 200 -3.59 23.79 -6.99
N PRO A 201 -2.60 24.45 -6.36
CA PRO A 201 -1.72 25.37 -7.08
C PRO A 201 -0.93 24.70 -8.21
N LEU A 202 -0.53 23.44 -8.05
CA LEU A 202 0.19 22.68 -9.08
C LEU A 202 -0.73 22.36 -10.26
N ARG A 203 -1.97 21.95 -10.00
CA ARG A 203 -2.99 21.69 -11.03
C ARG A 203 -3.29 22.96 -11.82
N GLN A 204 -3.49 24.08 -11.14
CA GLN A 204 -3.72 25.38 -11.77
C GLN A 204 -2.53 25.83 -12.62
N ALA A 205 -1.31 25.74 -12.09
CA ALA A 205 -0.11 26.20 -12.78
C ALA A 205 0.25 25.33 -14.01
N THR A 206 -0.03 24.02 -13.96
CA THR A 206 0.37 23.07 -15.00
C THR A 206 -0.76 22.64 -15.93
N GLY A 207 -2.02 22.86 -15.56
CA GLY A 207 -3.18 22.32 -16.25
C GLY A 207 -3.35 20.79 -16.13
N ARG A 208 -2.53 20.12 -15.32
CA ARG A 208 -2.55 18.65 -15.15
C ARG A 208 -3.54 18.27 -14.06
N ALA A 209 -4.25 17.16 -14.23
CA ALA A 209 -5.23 16.68 -13.25
C ALA A 209 -4.60 16.13 -11.95
N ILE A 210 -3.46 15.44 -12.04
CA ILE A 210 -2.76 14.81 -10.89
C ILE A 210 -3.74 14.08 -9.94
N PRO A 211 -4.40 13.00 -10.40
CA PRO A 211 -5.31 12.20 -9.59
C PRO A 211 -4.62 11.59 -8.37
N VAL A 212 -5.39 11.46 -7.29
CA VAL A 212 -4.99 10.76 -6.07
C VAL A 212 -5.66 9.40 -6.03
N GLN A 213 -4.84 8.36 -6.10
CA GLN A 213 -5.22 6.98 -5.84
C GLN A 213 -4.83 6.60 -4.41
N VAL A 214 -5.66 5.84 -3.71
CA VAL A 214 -5.27 5.16 -2.46
C VAL A 214 -5.25 3.66 -2.65
N ARG A 215 -4.35 2.97 -1.96
CA ARG A 215 -4.33 1.51 -1.87
C ARG A 215 -4.62 1.05 -0.45
N VAL A 216 -5.70 0.29 -0.28
CA VAL A 216 -6.23 -0.18 1.02
C VAL A 216 -6.53 -1.67 0.97
N THR A 217 -6.89 -2.26 2.11
CA THR A 217 -7.28 -3.68 2.16
C THR A 217 -8.70 -3.88 1.62
N ASP A 218 -9.06 -5.09 1.21
CA ASP A 218 -10.42 -5.48 0.78
C ASP A 218 -11.19 -6.22 1.90
N ASN A 219 -10.83 -5.99 3.16
CA ASN A 219 -11.46 -6.62 4.33
C ASN A 219 -12.77 -5.94 4.76
N GLY A 220 -13.23 -4.93 4.03
CA GLY A 220 -14.46 -4.18 4.25
C GLY A 220 -14.24 -2.80 4.88
N PRO A 221 -15.05 -1.78 4.51
CA PRO A 221 -14.92 -0.43 5.05
C PRO A 221 -14.90 -0.30 6.59
N PRO A 222 -15.66 -1.10 7.37
CA PRO A 222 -15.53 -1.08 8.83
C PRO A 222 -14.14 -1.48 9.33
N ILE A 223 -13.48 -2.43 8.66
CA ILE A 223 -12.14 -2.90 9.02
C ILE A 223 -11.08 -1.89 8.62
N ASP A 224 -11.24 -1.25 7.46
CA ASP A 224 -10.38 -0.13 7.06
C ASP A 224 -10.52 1.05 8.02
N LEU A 225 -11.74 1.34 8.49
CA LEU A 225 -11.96 2.35 9.52
C LEU A 225 -11.22 1.96 10.81
N ILE A 226 -11.26 0.68 11.22
CA ILE A 226 -10.43 0.14 12.31
C ILE A 226 -8.92 0.23 12.00
N ALA A 227 -8.49 0.27 10.75
CA ALA A 227 -7.09 0.57 10.42
C ALA A 227 -6.76 2.08 10.52
N GLY A 228 -7.75 2.95 10.70
CA GLY A 228 -7.61 4.41 10.68
C GLY A 228 -7.93 5.04 9.32
N LEU A 229 -8.67 4.35 8.46
CA LEU A 229 -8.92 4.75 7.07
C LEU A 229 -10.42 4.96 6.84
N ASP A 230 -10.86 6.21 6.83
CA ASP A 230 -12.26 6.57 6.58
C ASP A 230 -12.53 6.76 5.08
N ILE A 231 -12.52 5.65 4.36
CA ILE A 231 -12.66 5.62 2.89
C ILE A 231 -14.00 6.23 2.46
N ALA A 232 -15.06 6.04 3.24
CA ALA A 232 -16.38 6.60 2.96
C ALA A 232 -16.33 8.13 2.91
N THR A 233 -15.71 8.76 3.91
CA THR A 233 -15.51 10.21 3.93
C THR A 233 -14.60 10.67 2.79
N TRP A 234 -13.53 9.93 2.48
CA TRP A 234 -12.61 10.32 1.40
C TRP A 234 -13.29 10.33 0.03
N CYS A 235 -14.12 9.34 -0.25
CA CYS A 235 -14.94 9.29 -1.46
C CYS A 235 -16.00 10.41 -1.47
N ALA A 236 -16.74 10.59 -0.38
CA ALA A 236 -17.81 11.59 -0.29
C ALA A 236 -17.31 13.04 -0.45
N GLU A 237 -16.11 13.34 0.07
CA GLU A 237 -15.49 14.66 -0.05
C GLU A 237 -14.67 14.86 -1.33
N GLY A 238 -14.57 13.84 -2.19
CA GLY A 238 -13.76 13.89 -3.42
C GLY A 238 -12.25 13.99 -3.14
N LEU A 239 -11.79 13.49 -1.99
CA LEU A 239 -10.37 13.53 -1.60
C LEU A 239 -9.51 12.53 -2.37
N ILE A 240 -10.14 11.56 -3.03
CA ILE A 240 -9.51 10.57 -3.91
C ILE A 240 -10.29 10.48 -5.21
N GLN A 241 -9.60 10.14 -6.30
CA GLN A 241 -10.21 9.90 -7.61
C GLN A 241 -10.26 8.40 -7.91
N GLU A 242 -9.37 7.64 -7.27
CA GLU A 242 -9.19 6.23 -7.53
C GLU A 242 -8.94 5.47 -6.22
N LEU A 243 -9.46 4.25 -6.14
CA LEU A 243 -9.34 3.34 -5.03
C LEU A 243 -8.85 1.99 -5.55
N ALA A 244 -7.67 1.57 -5.14
CA ALA A 244 -7.17 0.23 -5.38
C ALA A 244 -7.29 -0.60 -4.10
N VAL A 245 -7.79 -1.82 -4.19
CA VAL A 245 -7.78 -2.73 -3.05
C VAL A 245 -6.63 -3.73 -3.12
N SER A 246 -6.39 -4.42 -2.02
CA SER A 246 -5.44 -5.50 -1.95
C SER A 246 -5.93 -6.58 -1.01
N SER A 247 -5.87 -7.83 -1.46
CA SER A 247 -6.17 -9.02 -0.65
C SER A 247 -5.08 -9.30 0.37
N LEU A 248 -4.97 -8.41 1.36
CA LEU A 248 -3.99 -8.41 2.44
C LEU A 248 -4.69 -8.69 3.76
N ASN A 249 -4.46 -9.89 4.30
CA ASN A 249 -4.94 -10.24 5.63
C ASN A 249 -3.99 -9.76 6.72
N TRP A 250 -4.39 -8.71 7.43
CA TRP A 250 -3.63 -8.16 8.56
C TRP A 250 -4.22 -8.48 9.93
N LEU A 251 -5.49 -8.87 9.98
CA LEU A 251 -6.16 -9.45 11.16
C LEU A 251 -6.44 -10.92 10.89
N ALA A 252 -6.25 -11.78 11.89
CA ALA A 252 -6.44 -13.22 11.72
C ALA A 252 -7.91 -13.61 11.52
N GLU A 253 -8.81 -12.80 12.07
CA GLU A 253 -10.26 -12.97 12.10
C GLU A 253 -10.93 -12.58 10.78
N PHE A 254 -10.25 -11.76 9.97
CA PHE A 254 -10.76 -11.24 8.70
C PHE A 254 -9.92 -11.80 7.56
N GLN A 255 -10.34 -12.95 7.03
CA GLN A 255 -9.69 -13.63 5.89
C GLN A 255 -10.54 -13.59 4.61
N GLU A 256 -11.77 -13.07 4.70
CA GLU A 256 -12.66 -12.88 3.56
C GLU A 256 -12.31 -11.58 2.84
N HIS A 257 -12.35 -11.65 1.51
CA HIS A 257 -12.02 -10.56 0.61
C HIS A 257 -13.22 -10.28 -0.28
N ASP A 258 -13.81 -9.09 -0.17
CA ASP A 258 -14.97 -8.69 -0.97
C ASP A 258 -14.80 -7.27 -1.51
N LEU A 259 -14.78 -7.16 -2.84
CA LEU A 259 -14.63 -5.89 -3.53
C LEU A 259 -15.95 -5.09 -3.61
N ARG A 260 -17.10 -5.77 -3.51
CA ARG A 260 -18.41 -5.16 -3.80
C ARG A 260 -18.72 -3.91 -2.96
N PRO A 261 -18.46 -3.87 -1.64
CA PRO A 261 -18.70 -2.66 -0.84
C PRO A 261 -17.94 -1.44 -1.35
N TYR A 262 -16.72 -1.64 -1.87
CA TYR A 262 -15.91 -0.57 -2.43
C TYR A 262 -16.43 -0.12 -3.79
N VAL A 263 -16.86 -1.06 -4.65
CA VAL A 263 -17.50 -0.75 -5.94
C VAL A 263 -18.80 0.03 -5.74
N GLU A 264 -19.62 -0.34 -4.76
CA GLU A 264 -20.84 0.40 -4.41
C GLU A 264 -20.53 1.83 -4.00
N LEU A 265 -19.53 2.03 -3.13
CA LEU A 265 -19.06 3.35 -2.73
C LEU A 265 -18.51 4.16 -3.92
N GLY A 266 -17.71 3.53 -4.77
CA GLY A 266 -17.16 4.14 -5.97
C GLY A 266 -18.24 4.60 -6.95
N ARG A 267 -19.24 3.76 -7.22
CA ARG A 267 -20.40 4.11 -8.06
C ARG A 267 -21.21 5.27 -7.47
N ALA A 268 -21.38 5.31 -6.16
CA ALA A 268 -22.14 6.37 -5.48
C ALA A 268 -21.42 7.74 -5.52
N THR A 269 -20.09 7.76 -5.68
CA THR A 269 -19.26 8.96 -5.54
C THR A 269 -18.46 9.33 -6.80
N GLY A 270 -18.51 8.48 -7.84
CA GLY A 270 -17.72 8.64 -9.06
C GLY A 270 -16.26 8.23 -8.94
N VAL A 271 -15.84 7.64 -7.82
CA VAL A 271 -14.47 7.13 -7.62
C VAL A 271 -14.29 5.82 -8.39
N LYS A 272 -13.18 5.70 -9.12
CA LYS A 272 -12.82 4.48 -9.84
C LYS A 272 -12.26 3.43 -8.89
N VAL A 273 -12.74 2.19 -9.00
CA VAL A 273 -12.38 1.12 -8.08
C VAL A 273 -11.66 0.00 -8.81
N TYR A 274 -10.40 -0.22 -8.44
CA TYR A 274 -9.53 -1.23 -9.03
C TYR A 274 -9.41 -2.42 -8.08
N GLY A 275 -9.58 -3.62 -8.64
CA GLY A 275 -9.21 -4.85 -7.97
C GLY A 275 -7.71 -4.95 -7.74
N GLY A 276 -7.29 -5.89 -6.89
CA GLY A 276 -5.89 -6.17 -6.61
C GLY A 276 -5.54 -7.63 -6.78
N VAL A 277 -4.44 -7.90 -7.50
CA VAL A 277 -3.77 -9.19 -7.52
C VAL A 277 -2.28 -9.03 -7.28
N ASN A 278 -1.61 -10.09 -6.82
CA ASN A 278 -0.17 -10.08 -6.56
C ASN A 278 0.57 -11.16 -7.36
N ALA A 279 1.72 -10.80 -7.91
CA ALA A 279 2.57 -11.74 -8.63
C ALA A 279 3.48 -12.60 -7.74
N LEU A 280 3.72 -12.20 -6.49
CA LEU A 280 4.48 -13.02 -5.55
C LEU A 280 3.52 -13.84 -4.68
N ALA A 281 3.77 -15.14 -4.57
CA ALA A 281 3.01 -15.98 -3.66
C ALA A 281 3.23 -15.56 -2.19
N LEU A 282 2.33 -16.00 -1.31
CA LEU A 282 2.45 -15.77 0.14
C LEU A 282 3.82 -16.22 0.65
N GLN A 283 4.55 -15.29 1.28
CA GLN A 283 5.90 -15.54 1.75
C GLN A 283 5.87 -16.33 3.05
N ARG A 284 6.31 -17.59 3.03
CA ARG A 284 6.55 -18.36 4.25
C ARG A 284 7.71 -17.80 5.08
N ARG A 285 8.69 -17.19 4.39
CA ARG A 285 9.83 -16.49 4.97
C ARG A 285 9.99 -15.15 4.29
N ALA A 286 10.20 -14.08 5.06
CA ALA A 286 10.41 -12.75 4.49
C ALA A 286 11.55 -12.77 3.46
N GLY A 287 11.26 -12.28 2.25
CA GLY A 287 12.23 -12.23 1.15
C GLY A 287 12.40 -13.53 0.36
N SER A 288 11.67 -14.61 0.66
CA SER A 288 11.71 -15.81 -0.18
C SER A 288 10.99 -15.59 -1.51
N LEU A 289 11.56 -16.10 -2.60
CA LEU A 289 10.89 -16.25 -3.88
C LEU A 289 10.00 -17.50 -3.86
N PRO A 290 8.84 -17.48 -4.52
CA PRO A 290 7.96 -18.64 -4.61
C PRO A 290 8.60 -19.73 -5.47
N ALA A 291 8.36 -20.99 -5.11
CA ALA A 291 8.73 -22.10 -5.96
C ALA A 291 7.90 -22.07 -7.26
N PRO A 292 8.40 -22.62 -8.38
CA PRO A 292 7.67 -22.61 -9.65
C PRO A 292 6.25 -23.16 -9.58
N ASP A 293 6.01 -24.17 -8.75
CA ASP A 293 4.70 -24.81 -8.56
C ASP A 293 3.77 -24.06 -7.59
N GLU A 294 4.27 -23.02 -6.91
CA GLU A 294 3.46 -22.08 -6.11
C GLU A 294 2.91 -20.93 -6.96
N ARG A 295 3.38 -20.77 -8.21
CA ARG A 295 2.84 -19.81 -9.19
C ARG A 295 1.79 -20.48 -10.06
N SER A 296 0.76 -19.72 -10.42
CA SER A 296 -0.26 -20.18 -11.38
C SER A 296 -0.88 -19.00 -12.12
N PRO A 297 -0.53 -18.79 -13.40
CA PRO A 297 -1.19 -17.81 -14.26
C PRO A 297 -2.72 -18.01 -14.32
N VAL A 298 -3.17 -19.27 -14.38
CA VAL A 298 -4.60 -19.61 -14.34
C VAL A 298 -5.24 -19.14 -13.04
N ARG A 299 -4.60 -19.38 -11.88
CA ARG A 299 -5.15 -18.93 -10.60
C ARG A 299 -5.19 -17.40 -10.50
N LEU A 300 -4.16 -16.72 -11.00
CA LEU A 300 -4.11 -15.26 -11.06
C LEU A 300 -5.29 -14.71 -11.89
N ALA A 301 -5.54 -15.31 -13.05
CA ALA A 301 -6.66 -14.99 -13.93
C ALA A 301 -8.02 -15.17 -13.21
N GLU A 302 -8.26 -16.32 -12.56
CA GLU A 302 -9.49 -16.57 -11.80
C GLU A 302 -9.74 -15.55 -10.66
N ARG A 303 -8.68 -15.01 -10.07
CA ARG A 303 -8.81 -13.99 -9.02
C ARG A 303 -9.09 -12.61 -9.58
N ALA A 304 -8.45 -12.26 -10.69
CA ALA A 304 -8.75 -11.02 -11.39
C ALA A 304 -10.21 -11.02 -11.89
N LEU A 305 -10.66 -12.13 -12.49
CA LEU A 305 -12.04 -12.29 -12.97
C LEU A 305 -13.10 -12.10 -11.90
N ARG A 306 -12.93 -12.73 -10.73
CA ARG A 306 -13.88 -12.58 -9.61
C ARG A 306 -14.07 -11.12 -9.19
N GLN A 307 -13.03 -10.30 -9.32
CA GLN A 307 -13.10 -8.88 -9.00
C GLN A 307 -13.77 -8.07 -10.12
N TYR A 308 -13.55 -8.42 -11.39
CA TYR A 308 -14.34 -7.85 -12.49
C TYR A 308 -15.83 -8.23 -12.38
N GLU A 309 -16.15 -9.46 -12.01
CA GLU A 309 -17.52 -9.91 -11.72
C GLU A 309 -18.16 -9.14 -10.55
N ALA A 310 -17.35 -8.75 -9.56
CA ALA A 310 -17.76 -7.85 -8.48
C ALA A 310 -17.92 -6.39 -8.91
N GLY A 311 -17.52 -6.05 -10.14
CA GLY A 311 -17.71 -4.74 -10.76
C GLY A 311 -16.49 -3.81 -10.73
N ALA A 312 -15.27 -4.35 -10.61
CA ALA A 312 -14.04 -3.56 -10.72
C ALA A 312 -13.97 -2.78 -12.05
N ASP A 313 -13.49 -1.53 -12.01
CA ASP A 313 -13.17 -0.73 -13.19
C ASP A 313 -11.86 -1.18 -13.88
N GLY A 314 -11.02 -1.92 -13.17
CA GLY A 314 -9.71 -2.39 -13.64
C GLY A 314 -8.98 -3.21 -12.58
N MET A 315 -7.72 -3.53 -12.86
CA MET A 315 -6.88 -4.36 -11.99
C MET A 315 -5.54 -3.70 -11.66
N THR A 316 -5.12 -3.80 -10.39
CA THR A 316 -3.76 -3.50 -9.97
C THR A 316 -2.96 -4.78 -9.76
N LEU A 317 -1.72 -4.79 -10.26
CA LEU A 317 -0.77 -5.89 -10.07
C LEU A 317 0.33 -5.46 -9.09
N TYR A 318 0.25 -5.96 -7.86
CA TYR A 318 1.33 -5.77 -6.90
C TYR A 318 2.51 -6.71 -7.21
N GLN A 319 3.73 -6.21 -6.94
CA GLN A 319 5.01 -6.86 -7.27
C GLN A 319 5.16 -7.21 -8.76
N SER A 320 4.74 -6.27 -9.61
CA SER A 320 4.90 -6.39 -11.07
C SER A 320 6.36 -6.45 -11.51
N ASP A 321 7.31 -5.95 -10.70
CA ASP A 321 8.75 -6.12 -10.88
C ASP A 321 9.17 -7.59 -10.82
N TYR A 322 8.56 -8.38 -9.92
CA TYR A 322 8.71 -9.83 -9.94
C TYR A 322 7.96 -10.45 -11.12
N ALA A 323 6.76 -9.97 -11.41
CA ALA A 323 5.87 -10.58 -12.41
C ALA A 323 6.47 -10.63 -13.83
N VAL A 324 7.31 -9.66 -14.19
CA VAL A 324 7.95 -9.59 -15.51
C VAL A 324 9.17 -10.51 -15.63
N TRP A 325 9.64 -11.11 -14.53
CA TRP A 325 10.82 -11.98 -14.57
C TRP A 325 10.51 -13.42 -15.03
N PRO A 326 9.56 -14.16 -14.44
CA PRO A 326 9.34 -15.54 -14.83
C PRO A 326 8.45 -15.63 -16.08
N GLU A 327 8.90 -16.38 -17.08
CA GLU A 327 8.27 -16.46 -18.40
C GLU A 327 6.86 -17.06 -18.38
N ASP A 328 6.54 -17.83 -17.33
CA ASP A 328 5.23 -18.41 -17.12
C ASP A 328 4.12 -17.36 -16.92
N LEU A 329 4.45 -16.16 -16.43
CA LEU A 329 3.50 -15.08 -16.23
C LEU A 329 3.30 -14.19 -17.46
N TRP A 330 4.25 -14.14 -18.40
CA TRP A 330 4.17 -13.25 -19.55
C TRP A 330 2.87 -13.35 -20.35
N PRO A 331 2.27 -14.54 -20.58
CA PRO A 331 1.01 -14.65 -21.31
C PRO A 331 -0.18 -13.99 -20.63
N ILE A 332 -0.19 -13.88 -19.29
CA ILE A 332 -1.34 -13.35 -18.53
C ILE A 332 -1.23 -11.84 -18.28
N LEU A 333 -0.01 -11.29 -18.21
CA LEU A 333 0.23 -9.87 -17.94
C LEU A 333 -0.56 -8.90 -18.85
N PRO A 334 -0.54 -9.04 -20.19
CA PRO A 334 -1.28 -8.14 -21.07
C PRO A 334 -2.80 -8.30 -20.96
N LEU A 335 -3.28 -9.43 -20.40
CA LEU A 335 -4.71 -9.75 -20.31
C LEU A 335 -5.35 -9.18 -19.05
N LEU A 336 -4.58 -8.71 -18.06
CA LEU A 336 -5.13 -8.24 -16.77
C LEU A 336 -6.14 -7.08 -16.90
N GLY A 337 -6.09 -6.34 -18.01
CA GLY A 337 -7.05 -5.27 -18.34
C GLY A 337 -8.27 -5.72 -19.16
N ASP A 338 -8.38 -7.00 -19.52
CA ASP A 338 -9.43 -7.54 -20.39
C ASP A 338 -10.13 -8.74 -19.73
N PRO A 339 -11.32 -8.56 -19.12
CA PRO A 339 -12.02 -9.64 -18.44
C PRO A 339 -12.46 -10.76 -19.40
N ALA A 340 -12.73 -10.49 -20.67
CA ALA A 340 -13.10 -11.54 -21.61
C ALA A 340 -11.90 -12.42 -21.93
N ALA A 341 -10.75 -11.81 -22.23
CA ALA A 341 -9.52 -12.54 -22.49
C ALA A 341 -9.02 -13.32 -21.25
N LEU A 342 -9.21 -12.77 -20.03
CA LEU A 342 -8.94 -13.50 -18.80
C LEU A 342 -9.83 -14.73 -18.65
N ALA A 343 -11.12 -14.64 -19.00
CA ALA A 343 -12.07 -15.74 -18.91
C ALA A 343 -11.69 -16.86 -19.86
N ASP A 344 -11.35 -16.53 -21.10
CA ASP A 344 -10.84 -17.47 -22.10
C ASP A 344 -9.55 -18.13 -21.60
N PHE A 345 -8.59 -17.33 -21.13
CA PHE A 345 -7.33 -17.83 -20.59
C PHE A 345 -7.53 -18.81 -19.42
N ALA A 346 -8.40 -18.45 -18.46
CA ALA A 346 -8.64 -19.22 -17.25
C ALA A 346 -9.40 -20.53 -17.50
N THR A 347 -10.19 -20.60 -18.57
CA THR A 347 -11.03 -21.76 -18.90
C THR A 347 -10.42 -22.69 -19.96
N ASP A 348 -9.43 -22.23 -20.72
CA ASP A 348 -8.72 -23.02 -21.72
C ASP A 348 -8.15 -24.33 -21.11
N PRO A 349 -8.57 -25.50 -21.62
CA PRO A 349 -8.04 -26.79 -21.18
C PRO A 349 -6.52 -26.92 -21.27
N ALA A 350 -5.88 -26.33 -22.29
CA ALA A 350 -4.44 -26.36 -22.47
C ALA A 350 -3.72 -25.56 -21.38
N HIS A 351 -4.23 -24.37 -21.02
CA HIS A 351 -3.68 -23.59 -19.91
C HIS A 351 -3.89 -24.29 -18.57
N ARG A 352 -5.06 -24.88 -18.33
CA ARG A 352 -5.34 -25.66 -17.11
C ARG A 352 -4.48 -26.92 -17.01
N HIS A 353 -4.14 -27.53 -18.12
CA HIS A 353 -3.20 -28.65 -18.15
C HIS A 353 -1.76 -28.20 -17.88
N ARG A 354 -1.33 -27.07 -18.46
CA ARG A 354 0.01 -26.51 -18.27
C ARG A 354 0.25 -25.95 -16.87
N TRP A 355 -0.75 -25.31 -16.28
CA TRP A 355 -0.70 -24.70 -14.94
C TRP A 355 -1.85 -25.21 -14.07
N PRO A 356 -1.80 -26.49 -13.67
CA PRO A 356 -2.87 -27.09 -12.90
C PRO A 356 -3.02 -26.39 -11.54
N LEU A 357 -4.28 -26.26 -11.11
CA LEU A 357 -4.58 -25.79 -9.76
C LEU A 357 -4.22 -26.89 -8.76
N THR A 358 -3.37 -26.56 -7.80
CA THR A 358 -2.95 -27.46 -6.73
C THR A 358 -3.05 -26.73 -5.41
N TRP A 359 -3.07 -27.48 -4.30
CA TRP A 359 -3.07 -26.89 -2.96
C TRP A 359 -1.92 -25.90 -2.71
N ARG A 360 -0.80 -26.00 -3.45
CA ARG A 360 0.37 -25.12 -3.33
C ARG A 360 0.16 -23.74 -3.94
N ASN A 361 -0.69 -23.63 -4.96
CA ASN A 361 -0.90 -22.38 -5.69
C ASN A 361 -2.31 -21.78 -5.50
N LEU A 362 -3.18 -22.38 -4.66
CA LEU A 362 -4.52 -21.85 -4.39
C LEU A 362 -4.52 -20.41 -3.86
N SER A 363 -3.51 -20.04 -3.06
CA SER A 363 -3.34 -18.70 -2.49
C SER A 363 -2.61 -17.73 -3.43
N TYR A 364 -2.10 -18.20 -4.57
CA TYR A 364 -1.42 -17.35 -5.55
C TYR A 364 -2.34 -16.22 -6.00
N GLY A 365 -1.82 -14.99 -6.10
CA GLY A 365 -2.60 -13.78 -6.36
C GLY A 365 -3.00 -12.98 -5.12
N LEU A 366 -2.88 -13.53 -3.90
CA LEU A 366 -3.08 -12.78 -2.65
C LEU A 366 -1.85 -11.92 -2.31
N ASP A 367 -2.03 -10.82 -1.57
CA ASP A 367 -0.89 -10.00 -1.12
C ASP A 367 0.05 -10.87 -0.26
N ASN A 368 1.34 -10.87 -0.61
CA ASN A 368 2.34 -11.78 -0.06
C ASN A 368 2.61 -11.53 1.44
N HIS A 369 2.13 -10.40 1.97
CA HIS A 369 2.17 -10.05 3.38
C HIS A 369 0.91 -10.49 4.15
N GLY A 370 -0.05 -11.12 3.48
CA GLY A 370 -1.32 -11.59 4.06
C GLY A 370 -1.23 -12.90 4.86
N LEU A 371 -0.08 -13.17 5.51
CA LEU A 371 0.06 -14.24 6.50
C LEU A 371 0.13 -13.62 7.90
N PRO A 372 -1.01 -13.42 8.60
CA PRO A 372 -1.03 -12.79 9.91
C PRO A 372 -0.11 -13.49 10.91
N ARG A 373 -0.08 -14.84 10.86
CA ARG A 373 0.71 -15.71 11.77
C ARG A 373 2.22 -15.57 11.60
N ALA A 374 2.72 -15.03 10.49
CA ALA A 374 4.16 -14.88 10.24
C ALA A 374 4.69 -13.46 10.49
N HIS A 375 3.81 -12.46 10.46
CA HIS A 375 4.22 -11.04 10.51
C HIS A 375 3.87 -10.33 11.81
N TYR A 376 2.89 -10.83 12.56
CA TYR A 376 2.47 -10.28 13.84
C TYR A 376 2.57 -11.37 14.91
N HIS A 377 3.78 -11.68 15.36
CA HIS A 377 3.98 -12.36 16.64
C HIS A 377 3.49 -11.41 17.74
N LEU A 378 2.19 -11.45 18.05
CA LEU A 378 1.72 -11.15 19.39
C LEU A 378 2.31 -12.25 20.27
N GLY A 379 3.38 -11.90 20.99
CA GLY A 379 4.09 -12.67 22.02
C GLY A 379 3.94 -14.19 21.96
N ASP A 380 5.02 -14.89 21.57
CA ASP A 380 5.14 -16.34 21.74
C ASP A 380 4.81 -16.77 23.18
N GLY A 381 3.57 -17.22 23.39
CA GLY A 381 3.07 -17.74 24.66
C GLY A 381 2.02 -18.85 24.49
N GLY A 382 1.80 -19.34 23.27
CA GLY A 382 0.86 -20.43 22.98
C GLY A 382 1.58 -21.76 22.70
N PRO A 383 1.08 -22.90 23.22
CA PRO A 383 1.77 -24.18 23.13
C PRO A 383 1.85 -24.66 21.68
N ARG A 384 3.07 -25.06 21.27
CA ARG A 384 3.31 -25.77 20.01
C ARG A 384 2.76 -27.18 20.15
N VAL A 385 1.79 -27.53 19.32
CA VAL A 385 1.35 -28.91 19.08
C VAL A 385 1.91 -29.36 17.74
#